data_AF-A0A3C1PLF0-F1
#
_entry.id   AF-A0A3C1PLF0-F1
#
_cell.length_a   1.000
_cell.length_b   1.000
_cell.length_c   1.000
_cell.angle_alpha   90.00
_cell.angle_beta   90.00
_cell.angle_gamma   90.00
#
_symmetry.space_group_name_H-M   'P 1'
#
loop_
_entity.id
_entity.type
_entity.pdbx_description
1 polymer ?
#
loop_
_entity_poly.entity_id
_entity_poly.type
_entity_poly.pdbx_seq_one_letter_code
_entity_poly.pdbx_strand_id
1 'polypeptide(L)' 'AFNDSIPKISFGKFFKENDKLWLPVAVHAHHGLMDGLHVAKFIEKFQYYLDNL' A
#
# COMPACT_ATOMS: atom_id res chain seq x y z
N ALA A 1 -2.87 24.56 5.17
CA ALA A 1 -3.26 23.14 5.11
C ALA A 1 -1.99 22.30 5.26
N PHE A 2 -1.98 21.26 6.10
CA PHE A 2 -0.80 20.40 6.30
C PHE A 2 -0.56 19.59 5.03
N ASN A 3 0.37 20.05 4.19
CA ASN A 3 0.62 19.52 2.85
C ASN A 3 1.08 18.04 2.85
N ASP A 4 1.53 17.54 4.00
CA ASP A 4 1.97 16.15 4.21
C ASP A 4 1.02 15.31 5.09
N SER A 5 -0.22 15.76 5.28
CA SER A 5 -1.22 15.02 6.07
C SER A 5 -1.92 13.88 5.31
N ILE A 6 -1.83 13.86 3.98
CA ILE A 6 -2.51 12.89 3.12
C ILE A 6 -1.49 11.84 2.64
N PRO A 7 -1.67 10.55 2.97
CA PRO A 7 -0.83 9.49 2.43
C PRO A 7 -0.90 9.42 0.91
N LYS A 8 0.24 9.29 0.25
CA LYS A 8 0.34 9.14 -1.21
C LYS A 8 0.62 7.68 -1.52
N ILE A 9 -0.25 7.06 -2.32
CA ILE A 9 -0.16 5.66 -2.72
C ILE A 9 0.05 5.62 -4.23
N SER A 10 1.09 4.93 -4.68
CA SER A 10 1.37 4.72 -6.10
C SER A 10 1.53 3.23 -6.41
N PHE A 11 1.12 2.87 -7.62
CA PHE A 11 1.16 1.49 -8.12
C PHE A 11 2.14 1.39 -9.27
N GLY A 12 2.98 0.35 -9.25
CA GLY A 12 3.82 -0.02 -10.39
C GLY A 12 3.05 -0.84 -11.41
N LYS A 13 3.68 -1.11 -12.55
CA LYS A 13 3.18 -2.09 -13.52
C LYS A 13 3.16 -3.47 -12.85
N PHE A 14 2.02 -4.15 -12.89
CA PHE A 14 1.94 -5.52 -12.41
C PHE A 14 2.79 -6.47 -13.27
N PHE A 15 3.27 -7.54 -12.68
CA PHE A 15 4.03 -8.57 -13.37
C PHE A 15 3.69 -9.95 -12.84
N LYS A 16 3.95 -10.98 -13.65
CA LYS A 16 3.83 -12.37 -13.22
C LYS A 16 5.17 -12.87 -12.74
N GLU A 17 5.17 -13.61 -11.64
CA GLU A 17 6.33 -14.34 -11.16
C GLU A 17 5.84 -15.68 -10.61
N ASN A 18 6.32 -16.78 -11.22
CA ASN A 18 5.75 -18.11 -11.03
C ASN A 18 4.23 -18.10 -11.29
N ASP A 19 3.45 -18.71 -10.41
CA ASP A 19 1.98 -18.75 -10.50
C ASP A 19 1.29 -17.57 -9.81
N LYS A 20 2.02 -16.49 -9.50
CA LYS A 20 1.47 -15.30 -8.82
C LYS A 20 1.50 -14.07 -9.72
N LEU A 21 0.46 -13.24 -9.58
CA LEU A 21 0.39 -11.89 -10.15
C LEU A 21 0.79 -10.88 -9.06
N TRP A 22 1.89 -10.18 -9.25
CA TRP A 22 2.40 -9.19 -8.31
C TRP A 22 2.04 -7.77 -8.74
N LEU A 23 1.63 -6.96 -7.77
CA LEU A 23 1.39 -5.52 -7.92
C LEU A 23 2.35 -4.76 -6.99
N PRO A 24 3.34 -4.01 -7.53
CA PRO A 24 4.16 -3.12 -6.71
C PRO A 24 3.30 -2.00 -6.12
N VAL A 25 3.39 -1.79 -4.81
CA VAL A 25 2.69 -0.70 -4.10
C VAL A 25 3.70 0.10 -3.29
N ALA A 26 3.71 1.42 -3.45
CA ALA A 26 4.48 2.33 -2.62
C ALA A 26 3.54 3.22 -1.81
N VAL A 27 3.77 3.28 -0.48
CA VAL A 27 3.01 4.10 0.46
C VAL A 27 3.94 5.14 1.06
N HIS A 28 3.65 6.41 0.82
CA HIS A 28 4.36 7.54 1.43
C HIS A 28 3.43 8.23 2.43
N ALA A 29 3.87 8.35 3.66
CA ALA A 29 3.13 9.01 4.73
C ALA A 29 4.06 9.76 5.67
N HIS A 30 3.53 10.77 6.35
CA HIS A 30 4.28 11.54 7.33
C HIS A 30 4.33 10.80 8.68
N HIS A 31 5.55 10.49 9.16
CA HIS A 31 5.75 9.63 10.34
C HIS A 31 5.18 10.23 11.65
N GLY A 32 4.98 11.55 11.71
CA GLY A 32 4.30 12.21 12.83
C GLY A 32 2.79 11.93 12.92
N LEU A 33 2.19 11.29 11.89
CA LEU A 33 0.76 10.98 11.82
C LEU A 33 0.48 9.47 11.72
N MET A 34 1.45 8.69 11.26
CA MET A 34 1.34 7.25 11.00
C MET A 34 2.71 6.60 11.20
N ASP A 35 2.73 5.35 11.62
CA ASP A 35 3.94 4.52 11.71
C ASP A 35 3.82 3.25 10.85
N GLY A 36 4.81 2.37 10.95
CA GLY A 36 4.82 1.09 10.22
C GLY A 36 3.64 0.16 10.53
N LEU A 37 3.06 0.21 11.74
CA LEU A 37 1.92 -0.64 12.11
C LEU A 37 0.68 -0.26 11.29
N HIS A 38 0.44 1.04 11.10
CA HIS A 38 -0.70 1.50 10.30
C HIS A 38 -0.54 1.11 8.82
N VAL A 39 0.68 1.22 8.27
CA VAL A 39 0.98 0.81 6.90
C VAL A 39 0.79 -0.71 6.74
N ALA A 40 1.27 -1.51 7.69
CA ALA A 40 1.09 -2.96 7.68
C ALA A 40 -0.39 -3.35 7.65
N LYS A 41 -1.22 -2.78 8.54
CA LYS A 41 -2.67 -3.04 8.58
C LYS A 41 -3.37 -2.64 7.27
N PHE A 42 -2.93 -1.55 6.65
CA PHE A 42 -3.44 -1.14 5.33
C PHE A 42 -3.10 -2.19 4.27
N ILE A 43 -1.84 -2.62 4.17
CA ILE A 43 -1.40 -3.61 3.19
C ILE A 43 -2.10 -4.95 3.39
N GLU A 44 -2.26 -5.43 4.62
CA GLU A 44 -2.99 -6.67 4.93
C GLU A 44 -4.44 -6.63 4.43
N LYS A 45 -5.18 -5.56 4.75
CA LYS A 45 -6.56 -5.40 4.28
C LYS A 45 -6.62 -5.23 2.76
N PHE A 46 -5.69 -4.48 2.18
CA PHE A 46 -5.62 -4.29 0.75
C PHE A 46 -5.43 -5.62 0.02
N GLN A 47 -4.49 -6.45 0.47
CA GLN A 47 -4.26 -7.79 -0.08
C GLN A 47 -5.49 -8.69 0.12
N TYR A 48 -6.09 -8.69 1.31
CA TYR A 48 -7.32 -9.46 1.57
C TYR A 48 -8.42 -9.12 0.56
N TYR A 49 -8.67 -7.84 0.29
CA TYR A 49 -9.69 -7.47 -0.69
C TYR A 49 -9.32 -7.90 -2.11
N LEU A 50 -8.05 -7.82 -2.51
CA LEU A 50 -7.62 -8.30 -3.83
C LEU A 50 -7.81 -9.80 -4.02
N ASP A 51 -7.55 -10.59 -2.96
CA ASP A 51 -7.70 -12.05 -2.98
C ASP A 51 -9.17 -12.52 -2.96
N ASN A 52 -10.09 -11.64 -2.53
CA ASN A 52 -11.51 -11.95 -2.32
C ASN A 52 -12.44 -11.07 -3.18
N LEU A 53 -11.94 -10.56 -4.31
CA LEU A 53 -12.75 -9.85 -5.32
C LEU A 53 -13.77 -10.76 -6.02
#